data_AF-A0A388QVE8-F1
#
_entry.id   AF-A0A388QVE8-F1
#
_cell.length_a   1.000
_cell.length_b   1.000
_cell.length_c   1.000
_cell.angle_alpha   90.00
_cell.angle_beta   90.00
_cell.angle_gamma   90.00
#
_symmetry.space_group_name_H-M   'P 1'
#
loop_
_entity.id
_entity.type
_entity.pdbx_description
1 polymer ?
#
loop_
_entity_poly.entity_id
_entity_poly.type
_entity_poly.pdbx_seq_one_letter_code
_entity_poly.pdbx_strand_id
1 'polypeptide(L)' 'MGCGGITCAADAGRFMDEGACLVQVYSGLVFRGPALAREIAEGLAWRQRAWI' A
#
# COMPACT_ATOMS: atom_id res chain seq x y z
N MET A 1 3.50 -10.07 -5.33
CA MET A 1 3.32 -8.72 -5.92
C MET A 1 1.82 -8.48 -6.06
N GLY A 2 1.27 -7.42 -5.48
CA GLY A 2 -0.14 -7.03 -5.61
C GLY A 2 -0.33 -5.76 -6.46
N CYS A 3 -1.39 -5.69 -7.24
CA CYS A 3 -1.69 -4.54 -8.10
C CYS A 3 -3.19 -4.48 -8.41
N GLY A 4 -3.71 -3.26 -8.60
CA GLY A 4 -5.07 -3.00 -9.03
C GLY A 4 -5.93 -2.40 -7.92
N GLY A 5 -6.60 -1.29 -8.23
CA GLY A 5 -7.59 -0.67 -7.34
C GLY A 5 -7.04 -0.07 -6.03
N ILE A 6 -5.73 0.13 -5.89
CA ILE A 6 -5.15 0.67 -4.66
C ILE A 6 -5.34 2.19 -4.61
N THR A 7 -6.18 2.66 -3.68
CA THR A 7 -6.49 4.08 -3.46
C THR A 7 -6.32 4.54 -2.02
N CYS A 8 -6.04 3.60 -1.10
CA CYS A 8 -5.71 3.86 0.29
C CYS A 8 -4.79 2.75 0.87
N ALA A 9 -4.32 2.94 2.11
CA ALA A 9 -3.50 1.97 2.83
C ALA A 9 -4.20 0.62 3.04
N ALA A 10 -5.52 0.60 3.22
CA ALA A 10 -6.27 -0.64 3.44
C ALA A 10 -6.28 -1.54 2.18
N ASP A 11 -6.42 -0.96 0.99
CA ASP A 11 -6.38 -1.69 -0.28
C ASP A 11 -5.01 -2.38 -0.49
N ALA A 12 -3.93 -1.64 -0.23
CA ALA A 12 -2.57 -2.16 -0.26
C ALA A 12 -2.33 -3.22 0.82
N GLY A 13 -2.86 -3.00 2.02
CA GLY A 13 -2.81 -3.94 3.13
C GLY A 13 -3.48 -5.27 2.80
N ARG A 14 -4.61 -5.26 2.08
CA ARG A 14 -5.30 -6.49 1.67
C ARG A 14 -4.41 -7.38 0.80
N PHE A 15 -3.67 -6.80 -0.15
CA PHE A 15 -2.69 -7.57 -0.92
C PHE A 15 -1.57 -8.14 -0.04
N MET A 16 -1.10 -7.39 0.96
CA MET A 16 -0.08 -7.90 1.89
C MET A 16 -0.62 -9.06 2.73
N ASP A 17 -1.86 -8.96 3.21
CA ASP A 17 -2.54 -10.02 3.95
C ASP A 17 -2.78 -11.27 3.08
N GLU A 18 -2.96 -11.09 1.76
CA GLU A 18 -3.01 -12.16 0.75
C GLU A 18 -1.61 -12.71 0.37
N GLY A 19 -0.54 -12.24 1.03
CA GLY A 19 0.83 -12.74 0.86
C GLY A 19 1.71 -11.94 -0.10
N ALA A 20 1.27 -10.76 -0.57
CA ALA A 20 2.12 -9.91 -1.40
C ALA A 20 3.21 -9.20 -0.56
N CYS A 21 4.48 -9.44 -0.89
CA CYS A 21 5.60 -8.71 -0.28
C CYS A 21 5.78 -7.28 -0.81
N LEU A 22 5.11 -6.91 -1.90
CA LEU A 22 5.21 -5.61 -2.55
C LEU A 22 3.92 -5.32 -3.34
N VAL A 23 3.53 -4.05 -3.37
CA VAL A 23 2.37 -3.55 -4.13
C VAL A 23 2.78 -2.48 -5.13
N GLN A 24 2.06 -2.39 -6.25
CA GLN A 24 2.24 -1.34 -7.25
C GLN A 24 1.01 -0.47 -7.38
N VAL A 25 1.22 0.84 -7.51
CA VAL A 25 0.15 1.83 -7.62
C VAL A 25 0.35 2.64 -8.89
N TYR A 26 -0.65 2.60 -9.79
CA TYR A 26 -0.66 3.40 -11.03
C TYR A 26 -1.90 4.30 -11.08
N SER A 27 -3.08 3.72 -11.30
CA SER A 27 -4.33 4.49 -11.40
C SER A 27 -4.62 5.28 -10.12
N GLY A 28 -4.26 4.75 -8.94
CA GLY A 28 -4.35 5.47 -7.68
C GLY A 28 -3.57 6.79 -7.67
N LEU A 29 -2.36 6.82 -8.25
CA LEU A 29 -1.56 8.04 -8.33
C LEU A 29 -2.21 9.09 -9.25
N VAL A 30 -2.85 8.65 -10.34
CA VAL A 30 -3.57 9.55 -11.26
C VAL A 30 -4.76 10.23 -10.57
N PHE A 31 -5.53 9.48 -9.77
CA PHE A 31 -6.77 9.99 -9.16
C PHE A 31 -6.60 10.60 -7.76
N ARG A 32 -5.61 10.16 -6.98
CA ARG A 32 -5.37 10.62 -5.60
C ARG A 32 -4.11 11.50 -5.47
N GLY A 33 -3.36 11.64 -6.55
CA GLY A 33 -2.11 12.39 -6.58
C GLY A 33 -0.93 11.65 -5.93
N PRO A 34 0.27 12.25 -5.98
CA PRO A 34 1.51 11.62 -5.54
C PRO A 34 1.58 11.37 -4.02
N ALA A 35 0.79 12.10 -3.22
CA ALA A 35 0.74 11.93 -1.76
C ALA A 35 0.26 10.54 -1.33
N LEU A 36 -0.50 9.84 -2.19
CA LEU A 36 -1.02 8.50 -1.94
C LEU A 36 0.10 7.50 -1.59
N ALA A 37 1.26 7.60 -2.24
CA ALA A 37 2.39 6.70 -1.95
C ALA A 37 2.86 6.83 -0.50
N ARG A 38 2.96 8.07 0.01
CA ARG A 38 3.33 8.36 1.40
C ARG A 38 2.25 7.88 2.36
N GLU A 39 0.98 8.15 2.07
CA GLU A 39 -0.16 7.71 2.90
C GLU A 39 -0.19 6.18 3.07
N ILE A 40 0.04 5.42 1.99
CA ILE A 40 0.12 3.96 2.03
C ILE A 40 1.32 3.51 2.87
N ALA A 41 2.49 4.09 2.65
CA ALA A 41 3.70 3.74 3.38
C ALA A 41 3.56 3.98 4.89
N GLU A 42 3.02 5.14 5.29
CA GLU A 42 2.76 5.47 6.70
C GLU A 42 1.73 4.53 7.33
N GLY A 43 0.62 4.25 6.62
CA GLY A 43 -0.45 3.38 7.11
C GLY A 43 -0.02 1.91 7.29
N LEU A 44 1.01 1.47 6.58
CA LEU A 44 1.55 0.10 6.64
C LEU A 44 2.87 0.00 7.42
N ALA A 45 3.45 1.13 7.85
CA ALA A 45 4.76 1.15 8.51
C ALA A 45 4.83 0.24 9.73
N TRP A 46 3.75 0.14 10.52
CA TRP A 46 3.71 -0.72 11.71
C TRP A 46 3.80 -2.22 11.38
N ARG A 47 3.30 -2.65 10.21
CA ARG A 47 3.29 -4.08 9.81
C ARG A 47 4.69 -4.64 9.59
N GLN A 48 5.66 -3.80 9.21
CA GLN A 48 7.03 -4.21 8.94
C GLN A 48 8.00 -3.92 10.08
N ARG A 49 7.50 -3.45 11.24
CA ARG A 49 8.37 -3.28 12.41
C ARG A 49 8.63 -4.64 13.03
N ALA A 50 9.90 -5.06 13.01
CA ALA A 50 10.35 -6.15 13.87
C ALA A 50 10.09 -5.73 15.33
N TRP A 51 9.39 -6.57 16.08
CA TRP A 51 9.29 -6.45 17.53
C TRP A 51 10.68 -6.74 18.09
N ILE A 52 11.41 -5.67 18.45
CA ILE A 52 12.59 -5.72 19.31
C ILE A 52 12.12 -5.46 20.73
#